data_AF-T0ZJA2-F1
#
_entry.id   AF-T0ZJA2-F1
#
_cell.length_a   1.000
_cell.length_b   1.000
_cell.length_c   1.000
_cell.angle_alpha   90.00
_cell.angle_beta   90.00
_cell.angle_gamma   90.00
#
_symmetry.space_group_name_H-M   'P 1'
#
loop_
_entity.id
_entity.type
_entity.pdbx_description
1 polymer ?
#
loop_
_entity_poly.entity_id
_entity_poly.type
_entity_poly.pdbx_seq_one_letter_code
_entity_poly.pdbx_strand_id
1 'polypeptide(L)'
;PELRSQVRDIMTRLGKPLVIPEEIVHYSEWVHAMRHEFAKRKVLDLSKITVTVHPACHYYKLVAEDAIYDQDIYSGQRTAIVSAVVEAMGAKVADYSTWFDCCGFGFRHILVQRDFTRSFATMRKIEVMKNEANPDVVLTHDTGCVTTLDKSQFVGKAKGLR
;
A
#
# COMPACT_ATOMS: atom_id res chain seq x y z
N PRO A 1 3.37 25.19 -17.80
CA PRO A 1 3.89 25.31 -19.19
C PRO A 1 5.42 25.36 -19.25
N GLU A 2 6.02 26.23 -18.43
CA GLU A 2 7.48 26.44 -18.35
C GLU A 2 8.26 25.17 -17.94
N LEU A 3 7.86 24.50 -16.84
CA LEU A 3 8.51 23.26 -16.39
C LEU A 3 8.53 22.17 -17.47
N ARG A 4 7.43 22.01 -18.21
CA ARG A 4 7.35 21.03 -19.32
C ARG A 4 8.32 21.38 -20.45
N SER A 5 8.58 22.67 -20.70
CA SER A 5 9.58 23.11 -21.69
C SER A 5 10.98 22.75 -21.22
N GLN A 6 11.31 23.07 -19.96
CA GLN A 6 12.62 22.77 -19.38
C GLN A 6 12.92 21.26 -19.40
N VAL A 7 11.95 20.43 -19.02
CA VAL A 7 12.08 18.96 -19.09
C VAL A 7 12.28 18.50 -20.53
N ARG A 8 11.56 19.08 -21.49
CA ARG A 8 11.72 18.74 -22.92
C ARG A 8 13.11 19.08 -23.44
N ASP A 9 13.68 20.21 -23.03
CA ASP A 9 15.03 20.61 -23.43
C ASP A 9 16.08 19.63 -22.89
N ILE A 10 15.93 19.19 -21.64
CA ILE A 10 16.79 18.17 -21.03
C ILE A 10 16.68 16.84 -21.78
N MET A 11 15.44 16.37 -22.03
CA MET A 11 15.19 15.13 -22.76
C MET A 11 15.79 15.16 -24.17
N THR A 12 15.69 16.30 -24.86
CA THR A 12 16.30 16.53 -26.18
C THR A 12 17.82 16.38 -26.13
N ARG A 13 18.49 16.94 -25.12
CA ARG A 13 19.95 16.78 -24.93
C ARG A 13 20.34 15.32 -24.66
N LEU A 14 19.45 14.52 -24.08
CA LEU A 14 19.62 13.08 -23.87
C LEU A 14 19.24 12.23 -25.10
N GLY A 15 18.81 12.85 -26.21
CA GLY A 15 18.35 12.15 -27.40
C GLY A 15 17.05 11.35 -27.18
N LYS A 16 16.21 11.76 -26.23
CA LYS A 16 14.95 11.08 -25.89
C LYS A 16 13.74 12.01 -26.07
N PRO A 17 12.59 11.52 -26.57
CA PRO A 17 11.37 12.30 -26.57
C PRO A 17 10.77 12.40 -25.16
N LEU A 18 10.20 13.56 -24.82
CA LEU A 18 9.34 13.68 -23.64
C LEU A 18 7.95 13.13 -24.00
N VAL A 19 7.62 11.96 -23.47
CA VAL A 19 6.29 11.34 -23.58
C VAL A 19 5.53 11.65 -22.30
N ILE A 20 4.37 12.30 -22.43
CA ILE A 20 3.44 12.53 -21.33
C ILE A 20 2.21 11.68 -21.63
N PRO A 21 1.93 10.65 -20.83
CA PRO A 21 0.73 9.83 -21.04
C PRO A 21 -0.53 10.64 -20.73
N GLU A 22 -1.64 10.26 -21.36
CA GLU A 22 -2.96 10.78 -21.04
C GLU A 22 -3.39 10.31 -19.64
N GLU A 23 -3.16 9.04 -19.34
CA GLU A 23 -3.52 8.38 -18.09
C GLU A 23 -2.34 7.66 -17.45
N ILE A 24 -2.27 7.69 -16.12
CA ILE A 24 -1.31 6.91 -15.33
C ILE A 24 -2.11 6.03 -14.38
N VAL A 25 -2.12 4.73 -14.65
CA VAL A 25 -2.88 3.77 -13.85
C VAL A 25 -1.95 3.08 -12.86
N HIS A 26 -2.29 3.10 -11.58
CA HIS A 26 -1.61 2.26 -10.60
C HIS A 26 -2.02 0.80 -10.82
N TYR A 27 -1.07 -0.13 -10.89
CA TYR A 27 -1.37 -1.54 -11.20
C TYR A 27 -2.43 -2.17 -10.28
N SER A 28 -2.54 -1.70 -9.03
CA SER A 28 -3.59 -2.16 -8.10
C SER A 28 -5.00 -1.75 -8.53
N GLU A 29 -5.18 -0.68 -9.29
CA GLU A 29 -6.47 -0.30 -9.88
C GLU A 29 -6.90 -1.30 -10.94
N TRP A 30 -5.96 -1.75 -11.76
CA TRP A 30 -6.24 -2.81 -12.72
C TRP A 30 -6.60 -4.12 -12.01
N VAL A 31 -5.87 -4.48 -10.95
CA VAL A 31 -6.19 -5.66 -10.12
C VAL A 31 -7.56 -5.52 -9.47
N HIS A 32 -7.90 -4.32 -8.97
CA HIS A 32 -9.21 -4.02 -8.41
C HIS A 32 -10.33 -4.16 -9.45
N ALA A 33 -10.17 -3.60 -10.65
CA ALA A 33 -11.15 -3.72 -11.73
C ALA A 33 -11.39 -5.19 -12.11
N MET A 34 -10.33 -6.02 -12.08
CA MET A 34 -10.38 -7.43 -12.44
C MET A 34 -10.77 -8.36 -11.28
N ARG A 35 -11.04 -7.85 -10.06
CA ARG A 35 -11.19 -8.65 -8.85
C ARG A 35 -12.23 -9.77 -8.93
N HIS A 36 -13.36 -9.52 -9.60
CA HIS A 36 -14.42 -10.53 -9.75
C HIS A 36 -14.03 -11.64 -10.74
N GLU A 37 -13.23 -11.32 -11.76
CA GLU A 37 -12.68 -12.33 -12.67
C GLU A 37 -11.65 -13.22 -11.98
N PHE A 38 -10.85 -12.66 -11.07
CA PHE A 38 -9.96 -13.44 -10.21
C PHE A 38 -10.74 -14.34 -9.26
N ALA A 39 -11.80 -13.81 -8.63
CA ALA A 39 -12.66 -14.57 -7.71
C ALA A 39 -13.31 -15.79 -8.38
N LYS A 40 -13.70 -15.70 -9.67
CA LYS A 40 -14.24 -16.83 -10.46
C LYS A 40 -13.21 -17.93 -10.71
N ARG A 41 -11.92 -17.60 -10.71
CA ARG A 41 -10.81 -18.51 -11.01
C ARG A 41 -10.10 -19.02 -9.75
N LYS A 42 -10.56 -18.63 -8.56
CA LYS A 42 -9.94 -19.07 -7.30
C LYS A 42 -10.06 -20.58 -7.14
N VAL A 43 -8.94 -21.22 -6.79
CA VAL A 43 -8.87 -22.67 -6.57
C VAL A 43 -8.92 -23.01 -5.08
N LEU A 44 -8.50 -22.08 -4.22
CA LEU A 44 -8.43 -22.26 -2.78
C LEU A 44 -9.53 -21.46 -2.09
N ASP A 45 -10.05 -22.04 -0.99
CA ASP A 45 -10.91 -21.31 -0.08
C ASP A 45 -10.07 -20.40 0.83
N LEU A 46 -10.39 -19.11 0.82
CA LEU A 46 -9.71 -18.08 1.61
C LEU A 46 -10.59 -17.55 2.77
N SER A 47 -11.77 -18.14 3.00
CA SER A 47 -12.74 -17.71 4.02
C SER A 47 -12.19 -17.66 5.45
N LYS A 48 -11.15 -18.46 5.72
CA LYS A 48 -10.48 -18.53 7.03
C LYS A 48 -9.30 -17.57 7.17
N ILE A 49 -8.94 -16.85 6.12
CA ILE A 49 -7.80 -15.92 6.13
C ILE A 49 -8.29 -14.53 6.53
N THR A 50 -7.73 -14.01 7.61
CA THR A 50 -7.90 -12.63 8.06
C THR A 50 -6.74 -11.78 7.56
N VAL A 51 -7.06 -10.69 6.86
CA VAL A 51 -6.10 -9.81 6.20
C VAL A 51 -6.24 -8.39 6.74
N THR A 52 -5.14 -7.76 7.09
CA THR A 52 -5.10 -6.29 7.18
C THR A 52 -4.48 -5.70 5.92
N VAL A 53 -4.94 -4.51 5.55
CA VAL A 53 -4.42 -3.78 4.39
C VAL A 53 -3.60 -2.59 4.87
N HIS A 54 -2.39 -2.45 4.35
CA HIS A 54 -1.63 -1.20 4.43
C HIS A 54 -1.61 -0.53 3.05
N PRO A 55 -2.40 0.53 2.85
CA PRO A 55 -2.39 1.29 1.60
C PRO A 55 -1.11 2.12 1.49
N ALA A 56 -0.57 2.23 0.29
CA ALA A 56 0.56 3.08 0.00
C ALA A 56 0.15 4.55 0.17
N CYS A 57 0.94 5.32 0.92
CA CYS A 57 0.64 6.74 1.15
C CYS A 57 0.56 7.53 -0.16
N HIS A 58 1.45 7.27 -1.11
CA HIS A 58 1.51 7.98 -2.38
C HIS A 58 0.44 7.55 -3.38
N TYR A 59 -0.34 6.51 -3.08
CA TYR A 59 -1.49 6.15 -3.91
C TYR A 59 -2.66 7.12 -3.69
N TYR A 60 -3.02 7.40 -2.43
CA TYR A 60 -4.25 8.15 -2.12
C TYR A 60 -4.05 9.48 -1.38
N LYS A 61 -2.88 9.74 -0.77
CA LYS A 61 -2.68 10.99 0.00
C LYS A 61 -2.21 12.17 -0.85
N LEU A 62 -1.62 11.91 -2.00
CA LEU A 62 -1.10 12.96 -2.87
C LEU A 62 -2.18 13.53 -3.78
N VAL A 63 -3.04 12.66 -4.32
CA VAL A 63 -4.19 13.01 -5.15
C VAL A 63 -5.34 12.15 -4.67
N ALA A 64 -6.09 12.66 -3.70
CA ALA A 64 -7.11 11.87 -3.00
C ALA A 64 -8.35 11.66 -3.85
N GLU A 65 -8.60 12.58 -4.78
CA GLU A 65 -9.76 12.62 -5.67
C GLU A 65 -9.73 11.49 -6.70
N ASP A 66 -8.53 11.02 -7.06
CA ASP A 66 -8.33 9.95 -8.06
C ASP A 66 -8.28 8.56 -7.43
N ALA A 67 -8.26 8.45 -6.10
CA ALA A 67 -8.21 7.18 -5.41
C ALA A 67 -9.59 6.48 -5.41
N ILE A 68 -9.57 5.14 -5.44
CA ILE A 68 -10.80 4.35 -5.41
C ILE A 68 -11.30 4.18 -3.97
N TYR A 69 -12.55 4.60 -3.74
CA TYR A 69 -13.31 4.39 -2.51
C TYR A 69 -14.57 3.59 -2.82
N ASP A 70 -15.06 2.85 -1.83
CA ASP A 70 -16.26 2.02 -1.95
C ASP A 70 -17.10 2.21 -0.68
N GLN A 71 -18.41 2.47 -0.81
CA GLN A 71 -19.28 2.71 0.33
C GLN A 71 -19.53 1.44 1.16
N ASP A 72 -19.48 0.28 0.53
CA ASP A 72 -19.67 -1.00 1.21
C ASP A 72 -18.41 -1.39 2.01
N ILE A 73 -17.26 -0.76 1.72
CA ILE A 73 -15.97 -1.06 2.32
C ILE A 73 -15.49 0.13 3.14
N TYR A 74 -15.37 -0.04 4.45
CA TYR A 74 -15.01 1.04 5.38
C TYR A 74 -15.90 2.30 5.27
N SER A 75 -17.16 2.16 4.85
CA SER A 75 -18.09 3.28 4.67
C SER A 75 -17.57 4.39 3.74
N GLY A 76 -16.74 4.05 2.75
CA GLY A 76 -16.12 5.01 1.83
C GLY A 76 -15.06 5.93 2.46
N GLN A 77 -14.70 5.74 3.73
CA GLN A 77 -13.74 6.62 4.42
C GLN A 77 -12.28 6.29 4.12
N ARG A 78 -12.03 5.16 3.47
CA ARG A 78 -10.70 4.62 3.20
C ARG A 78 -10.66 4.05 1.79
N THR A 79 -9.48 4.10 1.17
CA THR A 79 -9.35 3.51 -0.15
C THR A 79 -9.68 2.01 -0.12
N ALA A 80 -10.52 1.61 -1.07
CA ALA A 80 -10.99 0.25 -1.24
C ALA A 80 -10.11 -0.58 -2.19
N ILE A 81 -9.04 0.01 -2.72
CA ILE A 81 -8.25 -0.54 -3.82
C ILE A 81 -7.77 -1.98 -3.59
N VAL A 82 -7.24 -2.27 -2.40
CA VAL A 82 -6.82 -3.64 -2.00
C VAL A 82 -7.93 -4.35 -1.22
N SER A 83 -8.63 -3.66 -0.32
CA SER A 83 -9.64 -4.29 0.55
C SER A 83 -10.79 -4.91 -0.27
N ALA A 84 -11.23 -4.26 -1.34
CA ALA A 84 -12.25 -4.83 -2.24
C ALA A 84 -11.79 -6.11 -2.93
N VAL A 85 -10.49 -6.20 -3.25
CA VAL A 85 -9.92 -7.42 -3.85
C VAL A 85 -9.94 -8.55 -2.83
N VAL A 86 -9.58 -8.27 -1.57
CA VAL A 86 -9.61 -9.25 -0.48
C VAL A 86 -11.02 -9.79 -0.26
N GLU A 87 -12.01 -8.91 -0.15
CA GLU A 87 -13.41 -9.31 0.02
C GLU A 87 -13.95 -10.08 -1.17
N ALA A 88 -13.67 -9.64 -2.41
CA ALA A 88 -14.07 -10.35 -3.62
C ALA A 88 -13.48 -11.77 -3.69
N MET A 89 -12.25 -11.95 -3.21
CA MET A 89 -11.61 -13.27 -3.12
C MET A 89 -12.21 -14.16 -2.01
N GLY A 90 -12.99 -13.57 -1.11
CA GLY A 90 -13.69 -14.24 -0.01
C GLY A 90 -12.91 -14.30 1.29
N ALA A 91 -11.82 -13.54 1.43
CA ALA A 91 -11.09 -13.41 2.69
C ALA A 91 -11.68 -12.30 3.56
N LYS A 92 -11.40 -12.34 4.86
CA LYS A 92 -11.89 -11.34 5.82
C LYS A 92 -10.93 -10.16 5.90
N VAL A 93 -11.41 -8.96 5.60
CA VAL A 93 -10.66 -7.72 5.86
C VAL A 93 -10.85 -7.30 7.32
N ALA A 94 -9.74 -7.12 8.04
CA ALA A 94 -9.72 -6.59 9.40
C ALA A 94 -9.25 -5.14 9.46
N ASP A 95 -9.74 -4.42 10.46
CA ASP A 95 -9.42 -3.03 10.73
C ASP A 95 -8.39 -2.90 11.88
N TYR A 96 -7.62 -1.82 11.88
CA TYR A 96 -6.71 -1.39 12.93
C TYR A 96 -6.63 0.15 12.99
N SER A 97 -6.44 0.69 14.18
CA SER A 97 -6.57 2.10 14.55
C SER A 97 -5.61 3.04 13.82
N THR A 98 -4.43 2.54 13.45
CA THR A 98 -3.36 3.32 12.80
C THR A 98 -3.34 3.13 11.28
N TRP A 99 -4.49 2.81 10.68
CA TRP A 99 -4.60 2.54 9.24
C TRP A 99 -3.96 3.63 8.37
N PHE A 100 -4.25 4.90 8.68
CA PHE A 100 -3.74 6.07 7.96
C PHE A 100 -2.26 6.38 8.21
N ASP A 101 -1.62 5.77 9.20
CA ASP A 101 -0.19 6.00 9.46
C ASP A 101 0.67 5.46 8.31
N CYS A 102 1.75 6.18 7.99
CA CYS A 102 2.78 5.71 7.05
C CYS A 102 3.42 4.39 7.55
N CYS A 103 3.97 3.57 6.65
CA CYS A 103 4.80 2.43 7.08
C CYS A 103 6.15 2.84 7.69
N GLY A 104 6.53 4.12 7.59
CA GLY A 104 7.86 4.63 7.94
C GLY A 104 8.82 4.70 6.75
N PHE A 105 8.45 4.16 5.58
CA PHE A 105 9.25 4.29 4.36
C PHE A 105 9.15 5.71 3.79
N GLY A 106 10.10 6.56 4.16
CA GLY A 106 10.42 7.77 3.40
C GLY A 106 11.79 7.60 2.75
N PHE A 107 11.90 7.91 1.45
CA PHE A 107 13.15 7.76 0.69
C PHE A 107 14.37 8.34 1.40
N ARG A 108 14.21 9.49 2.07
CA ARG A 108 15.26 10.07 2.93
C ARG A 108 15.39 9.33 4.26
N HIS A 109 14.28 9.08 4.95
CA HIS A 109 14.27 8.47 6.29
C HIS A 109 14.93 7.08 6.34
N ILE A 110 14.77 6.25 5.30
CA ILE A 110 15.46 4.94 5.27
C ILE A 110 16.97 5.07 5.08
N LEU A 111 17.47 6.15 4.47
CA LEU A 111 18.90 6.34 4.26
C LEU A 111 19.57 6.98 5.48
N VAL A 112 18.90 7.95 6.12
CA VAL A 112 19.51 8.77 7.18
C VAL A 112 18.96 8.51 8.58
N GLN A 113 17.82 7.83 8.71
CA GLN A 113 17.10 7.59 9.98
C GLN A 113 16.52 6.16 10.03
N ARG A 114 17.37 5.17 9.80
CA ARG A 114 16.98 3.74 9.74
C ARG A 114 16.30 3.25 11.01
N ASP A 115 16.81 3.62 12.18
CA ASP A 115 16.29 3.15 13.46
C ASP A 115 14.91 3.72 13.76
N PHE A 116 14.67 4.98 13.37
CA PHE A 116 13.34 5.58 13.41
C PHE A 116 12.38 4.84 12.49
N THR A 117 12.76 4.63 11.23
CA THR A 117 11.94 3.92 10.23
C THR A 117 11.49 2.55 10.75
N ARG A 118 12.43 1.76 11.27
CA ARG A 118 12.17 0.41 11.79
C ARG A 118 11.32 0.43 13.05
N SER A 119 11.61 1.33 13.99
CA SER A 119 10.86 1.43 15.24
C SER A 119 9.43 1.91 14.98
N PHE A 120 9.25 2.86 14.06
CA PHE A 120 7.93 3.34 13.64
C PHE A 120 7.13 2.21 13.00
N ALA A 121 7.69 1.52 12.00
CA ALA A 121 7.05 0.39 11.33
C ALA A 121 6.61 -0.70 12.34
N THR A 122 7.49 -1.03 13.28
CA THR A 122 7.20 -2.05 14.31
C THR A 122 6.09 -1.58 15.26
N MET A 123 6.30 -0.45 15.95
CA MET A 123 5.43 -0.02 17.05
C MET A 123 4.09 0.56 16.57
N ARG A 124 4.07 1.26 15.44
CA ARG A 124 2.86 1.93 14.95
C ARG A 124 2.08 1.11 13.94
N LYS A 125 2.70 0.15 13.26
CA LYS A 125 2.00 -0.69 12.28
C LYS A 125 1.95 -2.14 12.70
N ILE A 126 3.08 -2.84 12.80
CA ILE A 126 3.11 -4.30 13.01
C ILE A 126 2.44 -4.68 14.32
N GLU A 127 2.85 -4.10 15.44
CA GLU A 127 2.28 -4.39 16.77
C GLU A 127 0.80 -4.00 16.86
N VAL A 128 0.40 -2.86 16.28
CA VAL A 128 -1.00 -2.43 16.29
C VAL A 128 -1.87 -3.41 15.49
N MET A 129 -1.45 -3.76 14.26
CA MET A 129 -2.16 -4.76 13.46
C MET A 129 -2.22 -6.11 14.19
N LYS A 130 -1.13 -6.52 14.84
CA LYS A 130 -1.07 -7.78 15.58
C LYS A 130 -2.02 -7.79 16.79
N ASN A 131 -2.05 -6.71 17.55
CA ASN A 131 -2.83 -6.62 18.79
C ASN A 131 -4.32 -6.38 18.54
N GLU A 132 -4.68 -5.59 17.54
CA GLU A 132 -6.08 -5.21 17.29
C GLU A 132 -6.80 -6.15 16.31
N ALA A 133 -6.09 -6.65 15.30
CA ALA A 133 -6.67 -7.49 14.25
C ALA A 133 -6.13 -8.93 14.24
N ASN A 134 -4.91 -9.14 14.76
CA ASN A 134 -4.17 -10.41 14.67
C ASN A 134 -4.30 -11.10 13.29
N PRO A 135 -3.95 -10.41 12.19
CA PRO A 135 -4.15 -10.94 10.85
C PRO A 135 -3.18 -12.09 10.55
N ASP A 136 -3.60 -12.97 9.64
CA ASP A 136 -2.75 -14.02 9.08
C ASP A 136 -1.71 -13.42 8.10
N VAL A 137 -2.09 -12.34 7.41
CA VAL A 137 -1.23 -11.65 6.45
C VAL A 137 -1.58 -10.17 6.37
N VAL A 138 -0.55 -9.34 6.14
CA VAL A 138 -0.71 -7.93 5.80
C VAL A 138 -0.48 -7.77 4.29
N LEU A 139 -1.45 -7.21 3.58
CA LEU A 139 -1.31 -6.88 2.16
C LEU A 139 -0.95 -5.41 1.96
N THR A 140 -0.01 -5.18 1.05
CA THR A 140 0.37 -3.83 0.60
C THR A 140 0.54 -3.85 -0.91
N HIS A 141 0.50 -2.68 -1.52
CA HIS A 141 0.60 -2.47 -2.97
C HIS A 141 1.72 -1.47 -3.32
N ASP A 142 2.71 -1.34 -2.45
CA ASP A 142 3.94 -0.58 -2.69
C ASP A 142 5.15 -1.40 -2.22
N THR A 143 6.18 -1.47 -3.05
CA THR A 143 7.40 -2.23 -2.74
C THR A 143 8.15 -1.64 -1.55
N GLY A 144 8.09 -0.32 -1.35
CA GLY A 144 8.64 0.35 -0.18
C GLY A 144 7.96 -0.08 1.12
N CYS A 145 6.63 -0.14 1.10
CA CYS A 145 5.80 -0.64 2.18
C CYS A 145 6.09 -2.10 2.51
N VAL A 146 6.07 -3.00 1.51
CA VAL A 146 6.41 -4.42 1.71
C VAL A 146 7.79 -4.56 2.34
N THR A 147 8.80 -3.93 1.75
CA THR A 147 10.19 -4.03 2.23
C THR A 147 10.33 -3.53 3.66
N THR A 148 9.69 -2.40 3.98
CA THR A 148 9.82 -1.78 5.29
C THR A 148 9.13 -2.60 6.37
N LEU A 149 7.90 -3.05 6.12
CA LEU A 149 7.18 -3.88 7.08
C LEU A 149 7.88 -5.24 7.25
N ASP A 150 8.27 -5.91 6.17
CA ASP A 150 8.97 -7.19 6.22
C ASP A 150 10.31 -7.09 6.97
N LYS A 151 11.17 -6.16 6.56
CA LYS A 151 12.49 -5.97 7.17
C LYS A 151 12.42 -5.36 8.56
N SER A 152 11.27 -4.88 9.05
CA SER A 152 11.17 -4.40 10.43
C SER A 152 10.76 -5.48 11.42
N GLN A 153 10.22 -6.62 10.94
CA GLN A 153 9.80 -7.73 11.81
C GLN A 153 10.94 -8.28 12.69
N PHE A 154 12.18 -8.28 12.21
CA PHE A 154 13.32 -8.77 13.02
C PHE A 154 13.59 -7.88 14.24
N VAL A 155 13.31 -6.57 14.15
CA VAL A 155 13.54 -5.64 15.26
C VAL A 155 12.56 -5.92 16.40
N GLY A 156 11.31 -6.23 16.06
CA GLY A 156 10.33 -6.71 17.03
C GLY A 156 10.84 -7.95 17.76
N LYS A 157 11.20 -8.99 17.00
CA LYS A 157 11.72 -10.25 17.55
C LYS A 157 12.95 -10.07 18.44
N ALA A 158 13.91 -9.24 18.01
CA ALA A 158 15.14 -8.98 18.76
C ALA A 158 14.88 -8.23 20.09
N LYS A 159 13.77 -7.48 20.18
CA LYS A 159 13.36 -6.75 21.40
C LYS A 159 12.37 -7.54 22.26
N GLY A 160 12.12 -8.82 21.96
CA GLY A 160 11.17 -9.66 22.70
C GLY A 160 9.69 -9.33 22.40
N LEU A 161 9.42 -8.54 21.37
CA LEU A 161 8.08 -8.37 20.82
C LEU A 161 7.75 -9.61 19.96
N ARG A 162 6.51 -10.09 20.05
CA ARG A 162 6.12 -11.46 19.70
C ARG A 162 5.75 -11.62 18.23
#